data_AF-A0A4Y2KET2-F1
#
_entry.id   AF-A0A4Y2KET2-F1
#
_cell.length_a   1.000
_cell.length_b   1.000
_cell.length_c   1.000
_cell.angle_alpha   90.00
_cell.angle_beta   90.00
_cell.angle_gamma   90.00
#
_symmetry.space_group_name_H-M   'P 1'
#
loop_
_entity.id
_entity.type
_entity.pdbx_description
1 polymer ?
#
loop_
_entity_poly.entity_id
_entity_poly.type
_entity_poly.pdbx_seq_one_letter_code
_entity_poly.pdbx_strand_id
1 'polypeptide(L)'
;MSLNGCVSVISIDTGKILDLEVMTQYCKMCEMNIKCDHECSNYKGSSGNMESVGAFRIFERSVIKRELQYTEYYGDGDSKAFLKVKDIYGEDTVTKLECIGHVQKRVGSRLRKLKKNQRTRWKSNRNLMHGQCPDGKDSWCRYKRALSDKRQYLEKSPGLPNSVMKVIKATYLELCDKNLLKNACMV
;
A
#
# COMPACT_ATOMS: atom_id res chain seq x y z
N MET A 1 2.88 19.36 -0.90
CA MET A 1 3.92 18.32 -0.72
C MET A 1 4.18 18.19 0.77
N SER A 2 4.47 17.00 1.31
CA SER A 2 4.67 16.85 2.78
C SER A 2 5.90 17.63 3.23
N LEU A 3 5.83 18.32 4.36
CA LEU A 3 6.99 19.02 4.94
C LEU A 3 7.72 18.17 5.99
N ASN A 4 7.14 17.04 6.34
CA ASN A 4 7.65 16.11 7.33
C ASN A 4 7.80 14.72 6.70
N GLY A 5 8.87 14.03 7.08
CA GLY A 5 9.15 12.65 6.73
C GLY A 5 9.47 11.86 7.99
N CYS A 6 9.08 10.59 8.01
CA CYS A 6 9.38 9.68 9.09
C CYS A 6 9.77 8.34 8.47
N VAL A 7 10.90 7.78 8.91
CA VAL A 7 11.32 6.43 8.55
C VAL A 7 11.59 5.68 9.84
N SER A 8 11.06 4.46 9.94
CA SER A 8 11.21 3.63 11.13
C SER A 8 11.70 2.24 10.75
N VAL A 9 12.49 1.64 11.63
CA VAL A 9 12.80 0.21 11.60
C VAL A 9 12.02 -0.46 12.71
N ILE A 10 11.34 -1.55 12.37
CA ILE A 10 10.48 -2.30 13.27
C ILE A 10 10.98 -3.74 13.29
N SER A 11 11.16 -4.31 14.49
CA SER A 11 11.39 -5.74 14.62
C SER A 11 10.10 -6.48 14.32
N ILE A 12 10.15 -7.44 13.39
CA ILE A 12 8.99 -8.28 13.03
C ILE A 12 8.58 -9.15 14.21
N ASP A 13 9.55 -9.75 14.91
CA ASP A 13 9.29 -10.68 16.01
C ASP A 13 8.62 -9.99 17.20
N THR A 14 9.02 -8.77 17.51
CA THR A 14 8.52 -8.07 18.70
C THR A 14 7.48 -6.99 18.39
N GLY A 15 7.33 -6.60 17.13
CA GLY A 15 6.53 -5.44 16.72
C GLY A 15 7.01 -4.10 17.30
N LYS A 16 8.25 -4.03 17.81
CA LYS A 16 8.79 -2.83 18.47
C LYS A 16 9.62 -2.01 17.49
N ILE A 17 9.56 -0.68 17.64
CA ILE A 17 10.43 0.23 16.90
C ILE A 17 11.85 0.05 17.41
N LEU A 18 12.73 -0.38 16.50
CA LEU A 18 14.16 -0.44 16.74
C LEU A 18 14.76 0.94 16.54
N ASP A 19 14.54 1.58 15.39
CA ASP A 19 15.11 2.90 15.09
C ASP A 19 14.12 3.84 14.39
N LEU A 20 14.36 5.14 14.50
CA LEU A 20 13.50 6.19 13.95
C LEU A 20 14.32 7.37 13.43
N GLU A 21 14.02 7.80 12.21
CA GLU A 21 14.52 9.05 11.63
C GLU A 21 13.34 9.94 11.28
N VAL A 22 13.22 11.05 12.01
CA VAL A 22 12.24 12.09 11.74
C VAL A 22 12.94 13.22 11.00
N MET A 23 12.42 13.58 9.84
CA MET A 23 12.93 14.68 9.01
C MET A 23 11.87 15.77 8.90
N THR A 24 12.28 17.02 9.04
CA THR A 24 11.42 18.18 8.86
C THR A 24 12.09 19.26 8.01
N GLN A 25 11.29 19.84 7.12
CA GLN A 25 11.58 21.09 6.39
C GLN A 25 10.85 22.28 6.98
N TYR A 26 10.10 22.07 8.06
CA TYR A 26 9.13 23.03 8.56
C TYR A 26 9.30 23.24 10.07
N CYS A 27 9.27 24.51 10.45
CA CYS A 27 9.20 24.93 11.83
C CYS A 27 8.06 25.94 11.99
N LYS A 28 7.10 25.63 12.87
CA LYS A 28 5.95 26.49 13.15
C LYS A 28 6.39 27.87 13.67
N MET A 29 7.44 27.89 14.48
CA MET A 29 7.97 29.10 15.09
C MET A 29 8.52 30.06 14.05
N CYS A 30 9.29 29.54 13.10
CA CYS A 30 9.87 30.35 12.04
C CYS A 30 8.82 30.71 10.95
N GLU A 31 7.76 29.91 10.76
CA GLU A 31 6.57 30.32 9.97
C GLU A 31 5.89 31.56 10.60
N MET A 32 5.88 31.65 11.93
CA MET A 32 5.33 32.79 12.68
C MET A 32 6.32 33.96 12.83
N ASN A 33 7.46 33.94 12.12
CA ASN A 33 8.55 34.93 12.23
C ASN A 33 9.10 35.12 13.66
N ILE A 34 8.97 34.10 14.51
CA ILE A 34 9.55 34.12 15.85
C ILE A 34 10.98 33.58 15.74
N LYS A 35 11.95 34.32 16.29
CA LYS A 35 13.36 33.96 16.27
C LYS A 35 13.57 32.62 17.01
N CYS A 36 14.16 31.67 16.31
CA CYS A 36 14.31 30.28 16.72
C CYS A 36 15.82 30.01 16.98
N ASP A 37 16.21 29.57 18.18
CA ASP A 37 17.61 29.24 18.56
C ASP A 37 17.92 27.73 18.42
N HIS A 38 17.25 27.05 17.50
CA HIS A 38 17.39 25.62 17.26
C HIS A 38 17.56 25.32 15.76
N GLU A 39 17.94 24.09 15.42
CA GLU A 39 17.97 23.64 14.03
C GLU A 39 16.53 23.45 13.52
N CYS A 40 16.01 24.46 12.82
CA CYS A 40 14.62 24.53 12.37
C CYS A 40 14.24 23.49 11.31
N SER A 41 15.24 22.88 10.68
CA SER A 41 15.08 21.85 9.67
C SER A 41 16.35 21.00 9.64
N ASN A 42 16.19 19.69 9.81
CA ASN A 42 17.26 18.70 9.74
C ASN A 42 17.33 17.99 8.37
N TYR A 43 16.59 18.49 7.39
CA TYR A 43 16.57 17.98 6.03
C TYR A 43 16.39 19.09 5.01
N LYS A 44 17.33 19.21 4.08
CA LYS A 44 17.26 20.13 2.94
C LYS A 44 17.14 19.30 1.66
N GLY A 45 16.04 19.42 0.93
CA GLY A 45 15.80 18.66 -0.29
C GLY A 45 14.32 18.54 -0.63
N SER A 46 13.98 17.76 -1.67
CA SER A 46 12.58 17.51 -2.01
C SER A 46 11.93 16.53 -1.03
N SER A 47 10.66 16.75 -0.69
CA SER A 47 9.92 15.83 0.18
C SER A 47 9.88 14.40 -0.33
N GLY A 48 9.86 14.21 -1.66
CA GLY A 48 9.88 12.88 -2.28
C GLY A 48 11.18 12.10 -2.07
N ASN A 49 12.25 12.77 -1.65
CA ASN A 49 13.55 12.13 -1.37
C ASN A 49 13.79 11.94 0.14
N MET A 50 12.85 12.36 1.01
CA MET A 50 12.95 12.14 2.46
C MET A 50 13.01 10.66 2.79
N GLU A 51 12.17 9.83 2.16
CA GLU A 51 12.17 8.37 2.36
C GLU A 51 13.56 7.76 2.08
N SER A 52 14.15 8.11 0.92
CA SER A 52 15.45 7.58 0.52
C SER A 52 16.59 8.01 1.45
N VAL A 53 16.56 9.27 1.91
CA VAL A 53 17.60 9.79 2.82
C VAL A 53 17.42 9.23 4.23
N GLY A 54 16.19 9.14 4.73
CA GLY A 54 15.92 8.57 6.04
C GLY A 54 16.28 7.10 6.11
N ALA A 55 15.95 6.32 5.08
CA ALA A 55 16.36 4.92 4.97
C ALA A 55 17.88 4.79 5.01
N PHE A 56 18.59 5.56 4.18
CA PHE A 56 20.05 5.56 4.18
C PHE A 56 20.64 5.88 5.56
N ARG A 57 20.20 6.97 6.20
CA ARG A 57 20.69 7.39 7.53
C ARG A 57 20.48 6.32 8.61
N ILE A 58 19.34 5.64 8.61
CA ILE A 58 19.05 4.58 9.59
C ILE A 58 19.93 3.36 9.33
N PHE A 59 20.07 2.92 8.08
CA PHE A 59 20.89 1.77 7.75
C PHE A 59 22.38 2.05 8.01
N GLU A 60 22.87 3.23 7.65
CA GLU A 60 24.27 3.64 7.86
C GLU A 60 24.65 3.60 9.35
N ARG A 61 23.80 4.13 10.24
CA ARG A 61 24.09 4.19 11.68
C ARG A 61 23.78 2.91 12.43
N SER A 62 23.16 1.91 11.80
CA SER A 62 22.62 0.72 12.46
C SER A 62 23.68 -0.08 13.21
N VAL A 63 24.78 -0.42 12.54
CA VAL A 63 25.85 -1.27 13.06
C VAL A 63 26.55 -0.57 14.22
N ILE A 64 26.87 0.72 14.06
CA ILE A 64 27.61 1.49 15.07
C ILE A 64 26.73 1.78 16.29
N LYS A 65 25.45 2.13 16.09
CA LYS A 65 24.58 2.59 17.17
C LYS A 65 23.86 1.45 17.89
N ARG A 66 23.61 0.34 17.20
CA ARG A 66 22.75 -0.75 17.69
C ARG A 66 23.36 -2.13 17.54
N GLU A 67 24.53 -2.26 16.90
CA GLU A 67 25.19 -3.55 16.65
C GLU A 67 24.29 -4.51 15.84
N LEU A 68 23.46 -3.96 14.94
CA LEU A 68 22.52 -4.70 14.12
C LEU A 68 22.68 -4.36 12.63
N GLN A 69 22.43 -5.36 11.79
CA GLN A 69 22.25 -5.18 10.34
C GLN A 69 20.79 -5.43 9.99
N TYR A 70 20.22 -4.54 9.18
CA TYR A 70 18.83 -4.68 8.70
C TYR A 70 18.81 -5.35 7.33
N THR A 71 18.13 -6.48 7.21
CA THR A 71 18.17 -7.31 5.99
C THR A 71 17.01 -7.07 5.04
N GLU A 72 15.92 -6.48 5.52
CA GLU A 72 14.67 -6.34 4.78
C GLU A 72 14.25 -4.87 4.69
N TYR A 73 13.95 -4.42 3.47
CA TYR A 73 13.49 -3.07 3.19
C TYR A 73 12.08 -3.09 2.58
N TYR A 74 11.13 -2.49 3.28
CA TYR A 74 9.76 -2.31 2.81
C TYR A 74 9.59 -0.90 2.24
N GLY A 75 9.25 -0.80 0.96
CA GLY A 75 9.03 0.49 0.30
C GLY A 75 7.91 0.45 -0.74
N ASP A 76 7.61 1.63 -1.28
CA ASP A 76 6.77 1.76 -2.47
C ASP A 76 7.40 0.97 -3.65
N GLY A 77 6.62 0.74 -4.70
CA GLY A 77 7.12 0.25 -5.98
C GLY A 77 8.25 1.11 -6.59
N ASP A 78 8.49 2.35 -6.13
CA ASP A 78 9.71 3.11 -6.49
C ASP A 78 10.94 2.49 -5.79
N SER A 79 12.03 2.29 -6.54
CA SER A 79 13.24 1.63 -6.05
C SER A 79 14.37 2.59 -5.68
N LYS A 80 14.17 3.91 -5.82
CA LYS A 80 15.24 4.90 -5.54
C LYS A 80 15.80 4.82 -4.12
N ALA A 81 14.95 4.59 -3.12
CA ALA A 81 15.38 4.45 -1.73
C ALA A 81 16.14 3.13 -1.52
N PHE A 82 15.58 2.02 -2.03
CA PHE A 82 16.18 0.71 -1.96
C PHE A 82 17.59 0.66 -2.56
N LEU A 83 17.79 1.25 -3.74
CA LEU A 83 19.09 1.27 -4.42
C LEU A 83 20.21 1.93 -3.59
N LYS A 84 19.88 2.81 -2.64
CA LYS A 84 20.87 3.44 -1.74
C LYS A 84 21.27 2.55 -0.56
N VAL A 85 20.43 1.60 -0.19
CA VAL A 85 20.64 0.75 1.00
C VAL A 85 20.97 -0.69 0.63
N LYS A 86 20.72 -1.10 -0.62
CA LYS A 86 20.94 -2.46 -1.13
C LYS A 86 22.28 -3.07 -0.69
N ASP A 87 23.35 -2.29 -0.87
CA ASP A 87 24.72 -2.77 -0.70
C ASP A 87 25.41 -2.18 0.55
N ILE A 88 24.63 -1.62 1.49
CA ILE A 88 25.19 -0.82 2.59
C ILE A 88 26.00 -1.63 3.61
N TYR A 89 25.75 -2.94 3.72
CA TYR A 89 26.53 -3.86 4.55
C TYR A 89 27.42 -4.80 3.72
N GLY A 90 27.50 -4.61 2.40
CA GLY A 90 28.09 -5.54 1.44
C GLY A 90 27.13 -5.85 0.28
N GLU A 91 27.63 -6.50 -0.77
CA GLU A 91 26.89 -6.79 -2.00
C GLU A 91 25.60 -7.58 -1.73
N ASP A 92 24.46 -7.05 -2.20
CA ASP A 92 23.14 -7.71 -2.14
C ASP A 92 22.68 -8.10 -0.71
N THR A 93 23.12 -7.35 0.31
CA THR A 93 22.82 -7.66 1.71
C THR A 93 21.39 -7.31 2.13
N VAL A 94 20.71 -6.40 1.42
CA VAL A 94 19.34 -5.97 1.73
C VAL A 94 18.36 -6.43 0.65
N THR A 95 17.28 -7.08 1.08
CA THR A 95 16.20 -7.55 0.20
C THR A 95 15.03 -6.55 0.18
N LYS A 96 14.57 -6.19 -1.03
CA LYS A 96 13.38 -5.34 -1.21
C LYS A 96 12.10 -6.17 -1.08
N LEU A 97 11.18 -5.71 -0.25
CA LEU A 97 9.83 -6.24 -0.11
C LEU A 97 8.80 -5.15 -0.44
N GLU A 98 7.64 -5.56 -0.97
CA GLU A 98 6.52 -4.66 -1.25
C GLU A 98 5.54 -4.64 -0.08
N CYS A 99 5.00 -3.48 0.25
CA CYS A 99 3.95 -3.40 1.27
C CYS A 99 2.60 -3.90 0.74
N ILE A 100 1.77 -4.45 1.63
CA ILE A 100 0.43 -4.97 1.28
C ILE A 100 -0.42 -3.88 0.61
N GLY A 101 -0.34 -2.64 1.10
CA GLY A 101 -1.09 -1.51 0.55
C GLY A 101 -0.78 -1.26 -0.93
N HIS A 102 0.49 -1.39 -1.34
CA HIS A 102 0.89 -1.23 -2.74
C HIS A 102 0.44 -2.38 -3.62
N VAL A 103 0.54 -3.62 -3.12
CA VAL A 103 -0.01 -4.80 -3.80
C VAL A 103 -1.51 -4.59 -4.06
N GLN A 104 -2.27 -4.17 -3.05
CA GLN A 104 -3.71 -3.90 -3.17
C GLN A 104 -4.02 -2.78 -4.19
N LYS A 105 -3.29 -1.65 -4.15
CA LYS A 105 -3.47 -0.54 -5.10
C LYS A 105 -3.24 -0.98 -6.55
N ARG A 106 -2.21 -1.80 -6.78
CA ARG A 106 -1.87 -2.36 -8.10
C ARG A 106 -3.00 -3.26 -8.60
N VAL A 107 -3.50 -4.16 -7.76
CA VAL A 107 -4.63 -5.03 -8.08
C VAL A 107 -5.88 -4.23 -8.44
N GLY A 108 -6.28 -3.30 -7.56
CA GLY A 108 -7.46 -2.45 -7.80
C GLY A 108 -7.37 -1.66 -9.10
N SER A 109 -6.17 -1.17 -9.44
CA SER A 109 -5.93 -0.44 -10.69
C SER A 109 -6.02 -1.35 -11.92
N ARG A 110 -5.45 -2.57 -11.87
CA ARG A 110 -5.57 -3.57 -12.95
C ARG A 110 -7.04 -3.97 -13.18
N LEU A 111 -7.80 -4.22 -12.11
CA LEU A 111 -9.23 -4.56 -12.20
C LEU A 111 -10.07 -3.43 -12.80
N ARG A 112 -9.83 -2.17 -12.40
CA ARG A 112 -10.52 -1.01 -12.99
C ARG A 112 -10.20 -0.85 -14.49
N LYS A 113 -8.94 -1.07 -14.88
CA LYS A 113 -8.51 -1.03 -16.31
C LYS A 113 -9.19 -2.14 -17.12
N LEU A 114 -9.25 -3.36 -16.58
CA LEU A 114 -9.97 -4.48 -17.20
C LEU A 114 -11.46 -4.16 -17.39
N LYS A 115 -12.13 -3.64 -16.34
CA LYS A 115 -13.54 -3.22 -16.43
C LYS A 115 -13.76 -2.14 -17.50
N LYS A 116 -12.88 -1.13 -17.57
CA LYS A 116 -12.98 -0.04 -18.55
C LYS A 116 -12.83 -0.54 -19.99
N ASN A 117 -11.84 -1.40 -20.23
CA ASN A 117 -11.52 -1.92 -21.57
C ASN A 117 -12.54 -2.95 -22.09
N GLN A 118 -13.29 -3.60 -21.19
CA GLN A 118 -14.30 -4.59 -21.57
C GLN A 118 -15.71 -4.01 -21.72
N ARG A 119 -15.96 -2.75 -21.34
CA ARG A 119 -17.26 -2.07 -21.50
C ARG A 119 -17.70 -1.94 -22.96
N THR A 120 -16.78 -2.01 -23.91
CA THR A 120 -17.04 -1.89 -25.36
C THR A 120 -17.25 -3.23 -26.08
N ARG A 121 -17.04 -4.40 -25.44
CA ARG A 121 -16.94 -5.68 -26.17
C ARG A 121 -17.99 -6.76 -25.86
N TRP A 122 -18.81 -6.62 -24.82
CA TRP A 122 -19.65 -7.74 -24.38
C TRP A 122 -21.13 -7.36 -24.22
N LYS A 123 -21.95 -7.86 -25.16
CA LYS A 123 -23.39 -8.06 -24.94
C LYS A 123 -23.62 -9.50 -24.44
N SER A 124 -24.50 -9.60 -23.44
CA SER A 124 -25.20 -10.77 -22.90
C SER A 124 -24.40 -11.90 -22.23
N ASN A 125 -24.56 -12.03 -20.90
CA ASN A 125 -25.23 -13.22 -20.34
C ASN A 125 -25.87 -12.86 -18.97
N ARG A 126 -27.17 -13.09 -18.81
CA ARG A 126 -27.98 -12.62 -17.67
C ARG A 126 -27.92 -13.59 -16.48
N ASN A 127 -26.79 -13.70 -15.79
CA ASN A 127 -26.75 -14.31 -14.46
C ASN A 127 -26.40 -13.24 -13.42
N LEU A 128 -27.36 -12.91 -12.57
CA LEU A 128 -27.23 -11.89 -11.54
C LEU A 128 -26.35 -12.41 -10.39
N MET A 129 -25.17 -11.82 -10.21
CA MET A 129 -24.16 -12.27 -9.23
C MET A 129 -24.42 -11.72 -7.82
N HIS A 130 -25.63 -11.99 -7.28
CA HIS A 130 -26.02 -11.59 -5.92
C HIS A 130 -25.93 -12.72 -4.90
N GLY A 131 -25.42 -13.90 -5.30
CA GLY A 131 -25.36 -15.09 -4.44
C GLY A 131 -24.43 -14.96 -3.23
N GLN A 132 -23.53 -13.98 -3.21
CA GLN A 132 -22.63 -13.71 -2.08
C GLN A 132 -23.09 -12.53 -1.21
N CYS A 133 -24.20 -11.88 -1.57
CA CYS A 133 -24.74 -10.78 -0.80
C CYS A 133 -25.60 -11.32 0.37
N PRO A 134 -25.53 -10.69 1.56
CA PRO A 134 -26.39 -11.06 2.68
C PRO A 134 -27.86 -10.88 2.32
N ASP A 135 -28.74 -11.73 2.87
CA ASP A 135 -30.18 -11.64 2.67
C ASP A 135 -30.85 -10.64 3.63
N GLY A 136 -32.08 -10.23 3.32
CA GLY A 136 -32.90 -9.39 4.18
C GLY A 136 -32.86 -7.89 3.88
N LYS A 137 -33.69 -7.14 4.62
CA LYS A 137 -33.92 -5.69 4.44
C LYS A 137 -32.68 -4.83 4.75
N ASP A 138 -31.78 -5.35 5.58
CA ASP A 138 -30.54 -4.68 5.96
C ASP A 138 -29.37 -5.02 5.04
N SER A 139 -29.61 -5.81 3.98
CA SER A 139 -28.57 -6.13 3.01
C SER A 139 -28.06 -4.87 2.32
N TRP A 140 -26.73 -4.71 2.26
CA TRP A 140 -26.13 -3.64 1.46
C TRP A 140 -26.45 -3.80 -0.05
N CYS A 141 -26.81 -5.00 -0.49
CA CYS A 141 -27.21 -5.28 -1.87
C CYS A 141 -28.65 -4.82 -2.17
N ARG A 142 -28.81 -3.97 -3.20
CA ARG A 142 -30.13 -3.46 -3.60
C ARG A 142 -31.05 -4.54 -4.15
N TYR A 143 -30.52 -5.58 -4.82
CA TYR A 143 -31.31 -6.71 -5.31
C TYR A 143 -31.87 -7.54 -4.16
N LYS A 144 -31.04 -7.88 -3.17
CA LYS A 144 -31.45 -8.64 -1.97
C LYS A 144 -32.46 -7.89 -1.11
N ARG A 145 -32.31 -6.56 -0.99
CA ARG A 145 -33.33 -5.70 -0.37
C ARG A 145 -34.64 -5.69 -1.15
N ALA A 146 -34.58 -5.52 -2.46
CA ALA A 146 -35.78 -5.52 -3.31
C ALA A 146 -36.51 -6.87 -3.25
N LEU A 147 -35.80 -8.00 -3.20
CA LEU A 147 -36.38 -9.32 -2.93
C LEU A 147 -37.08 -9.36 -1.56
N SER A 148 -36.42 -8.87 -0.52
CA SER A 148 -36.98 -8.83 0.84
C SER A 148 -38.21 -7.91 0.96
N ASP A 149 -38.27 -6.85 0.15
CA ASP A 149 -39.38 -5.90 0.09
C ASP A 149 -40.44 -6.29 -0.97
N LYS A 150 -40.29 -7.46 -1.61
CA LYS A 150 -41.14 -7.95 -2.71
C LYS A 150 -41.30 -6.96 -3.88
N ARG A 151 -40.25 -6.17 -4.16
CA ARG A 151 -40.20 -5.21 -5.26
C ARG A 151 -39.48 -5.80 -6.47
N GLN A 152 -39.95 -5.47 -7.66
CA GLN A 152 -39.26 -5.83 -8.90
C GLN A 152 -37.96 -5.03 -9.01
N TYR A 153 -36.83 -5.72 -9.14
CA TYR A 153 -35.52 -5.11 -9.30
C TYR A 153 -35.05 -5.20 -10.76
N LEU A 154 -34.88 -4.06 -11.41
CA LEU A 154 -34.28 -3.98 -12.74
C LEU A 154 -32.76 -3.82 -12.61
N GLU A 155 -32.01 -4.86 -12.96
CA GLU A 155 -30.55 -4.80 -12.98
C GLU A 155 -30.10 -3.86 -14.10
N LYS A 156 -29.47 -2.74 -13.73
CA LYS A 156 -29.00 -1.72 -14.68
C LYS A 156 -27.62 -2.07 -15.27
N SER A 157 -26.94 -3.10 -14.77
CA SER A 157 -25.59 -3.47 -15.20
C SER A 157 -25.50 -4.92 -15.68
N PRO A 158 -24.90 -5.20 -16.85
CA PRO A 158 -24.80 -6.56 -17.38
C PRO A 158 -23.86 -7.51 -16.60
N GLY A 159 -23.32 -7.08 -15.45
CA GLY A 159 -22.35 -7.88 -14.68
C GLY A 159 -21.04 -8.13 -15.44
N LEU A 160 -20.12 -8.87 -14.83
CA LEU A 160 -18.93 -9.39 -15.50
C LEU A 160 -19.24 -10.80 -16.01
N PRO A 161 -18.86 -11.17 -17.25
CA PRO A 161 -19.00 -12.54 -17.73
C PRO A 161 -18.27 -13.56 -16.84
N ASN A 162 -18.82 -14.77 -16.72
CA ASN A 162 -18.26 -15.84 -15.88
C ASN A 162 -16.81 -16.19 -16.23
N SER A 163 -16.45 -16.17 -17.52
CA SER A 163 -15.08 -16.39 -17.99
C SER A 163 -14.11 -15.35 -17.42
N VAL A 164 -14.54 -14.10 -17.31
CA VAL A 164 -13.74 -12.99 -16.76
C VAL A 164 -13.66 -13.09 -15.24
N MET A 165 -14.76 -13.42 -14.57
CA MET A 165 -14.74 -13.68 -13.12
C MET A 165 -13.82 -14.85 -12.75
N LYS A 166 -13.78 -15.91 -13.56
CA LYS A 166 -12.88 -17.05 -13.32
C LYS A 166 -11.40 -16.61 -13.34
N VAL A 167 -11.03 -15.78 -14.32
CA VAL A 167 -9.67 -15.22 -14.41
C VAL A 167 -9.41 -14.25 -13.24
N ILE A 168 -10.31 -13.31 -12.97
CA ILE A 168 -10.16 -12.35 -11.86
C ILE A 168 -10.07 -13.04 -10.51
N LYS A 169 -10.91 -14.05 -10.26
CA LYS A 169 -10.94 -14.81 -9.01
C LYS A 169 -9.67 -15.63 -8.83
N ALA A 170 -9.17 -16.27 -9.89
CA ALA A 170 -7.89 -16.97 -9.84
C ALA A 170 -6.74 -16.00 -9.49
N THR A 171 -6.62 -14.88 -10.22
CA THR A 171 -5.61 -13.86 -9.93
C THR A 171 -5.76 -13.26 -8.53
N TYR A 172 -6.99 -13.04 -8.07
CA TYR A 172 -7.24 -12.54 -6.71
C TYR A 172 -6.83 -13.55 -5.64
N LEU A 173 -7.18 -14.83 -5.81
CA LEU A 173 -6.84 -15.88 -4.85
C LEU A 173 -5.32 -16.12 -4.79
N GLU A 174 -4.64 -16.11 -5.93
CA GLU A 174 -3.19 -16.19 -6.01
C GLU A 174 -2.51 -15.00 -5.32
N LEU A 175 -3.04 -13.78 -5.49
CA LEU A 175 -2.52 -12.57 -4.82
C LEU A 175 -2.92 -12.43 -3.35
N CYS A 176 -3.90 -13.22 -2.89
CA CYS A 176 -4.26 -13.37 -1.49
C CYS A 176 -3.64 -14.63 -0.87
N ASP A 177 -2.73 -15.31 -1.57
CA ASP A 177 -2.00 -16.45 -1.03
C ASP A 177 -1.25 -16.00 0.24
N LYS A 178 -1.44 -16.77 1.32
CA LYS A 178 -0.84 -16.46 2.63
C LYS A 178 0.68 -16.42 2.57
N ASN A 179 1.32 -17.17 1.68
CA ASN A 179 2.77 -17.14 1.50
C ASN A 179 3.26 -15.88 0.77
N LEU A 180 2.46 -15.34 -0.15
CA LEU A 180 2.71 -14.01 -0.75
C LEU A 180 2.48 -12.88 0.27
N LEU A 181 1.48 -13.03 1.13
CA LEU A 181 1.17 -12.06 2.19
C LEU A 181 2.12 -12.13 3.39
N LYS A 182 2.77 -13.27 3.65
CA LYS A 182 3.81 -13.40 4.68
C LYS A 182 5.02 -12.48 4.42
N ASN A 183 5.32 -12.21 3.14
CA ASN A 183 6.42 -11.34 2.74
C ASN A 183 6.02 -9.87 2.60
N ALA A 184 4.77 -9.54 2.92
CA ALA A 184 4.23 -8.20 2.78
C ALA A 184 3.81 -7.67 4.16
N CYS A 185 4.39 -6.54 4.58
CA CYS A 185 4.05 -5.94 5.87
C CYS A 185 2.79 -5.05 5.75
N MET A 186 1.97 -5.04 6.81
CA MET A 186 0.95 -4.00 7.05
C MET A 186 1.68 -2.77 7.60
N VAL A 187 2.12 -1.87 6.70
CA VAL A 187 2.65 -0.55 7.07
C VAL A 187 1.49 0.42 7.28
#